data_AF-A0A1Y2MH77-F1
#
_entry.id   AF-A0A1Y2MH77-F1
#
_cell.length_a   1.000
_cell.length_b   1.000
_cell.length_c   1.000
_cell.angle_alpha   90.00
_cell.angle_beta   90.00
_cell.angle_gamma   90.00
#
_symmetry.space_group_name_H-M   'P 1'
#
loop_
_entity.id
_entity.type
_entity.pdbx_description
1 polymer ?
#
loop_
_entity_poly.entity_id
_entity_poly.type
_entity_poly.pdbx_seq_one_letter_code
_entity_poly.pdbx_strand_id
1 'polypeptide(L)'
;MDMPLPGGLAMADVAEDRDGLALDVLHLPLGPVLPDWPAGLVVDVELQGDVISSAEARVLDAAELRPSGPVAAAVRDLDVVARVLAVAGWPGPAARARDLRDRARAGEPADGLSGLLRLVRRSRVLRLMLRRVESGDGVDVAELLERRLARIEAHAAGRTIGEPERPVLAELSGRLAGAEFTAARLLVAALDPDVDGAATPAGLRDREPGER
;
A
#
# COMPACT_ATOMS: atom_id res chain seq x y z
N MET A 1 -7.62 -35.13 29.03
CA MET A 1 -9.08 -35.00 29.11
C MET A 1 -9.53 -34.46 27.77
N ASP A 2 -9.91 -35.36 26.85
CA ASP A 2 -10.46 -34.95 25.55
C ASP A 2 -11.82 -34.31 25.78
N MET A 3 -11.89 -32.99 25.68
CA MET A 3 -13.17 -32.29 25.66
C MET A 3 -13.81 -32.51 24.28
N PRO A 4 -15.07 -33.00 24.23
CA PRO A 4 -15.75 -33.20 22.96
C PRO A 4 -15.98 -31.85 22.29
N LEU A 5 -15.47 -31.70 21.06
CA LEU A 5 -15.67 -30.52 20.24
C LEU A 5 -17.17 -30.36 19.91
N PRO A 6 -17.78 -29.17 20.07
CA PRO A 6 -19.16 -28.94 19.67
C PRO A 6 -19.31 -29.16 18.17
N GLY A 7 -20.15 -30.11 17.76
CA GLY A 7 -20.43 -30.38 16.35
C GLY A 7 -19.30 -31.05 15.56
N GLY A 8 -18.22 -31.54 16.20
CA GLY A 8 -17.14 -32.27 15.54
C GLY A 8 -16.20 -31.42 14.68
N LEU A 9 -16.31 -30.09 14.78
CA LEU A 9 -15.40 -29.14 14.14
C LEU A 9 -14.35 -28.67 15.15
N ALA A 10 -13.09 -28.60 14.71
CA ALA A 10 -12.05 -27.99 15.53
C ALA A 10 -12.42 -26.54 15.82
N MET A 11 -12.31 -26.14 17.09
CA MET A 11 -12.46 -24.74 17.48
C MET A 11 -11.30 -23.93 16.87
N ALA A 12 -11.53 -22.64 16.62
CA ALA A 12 -10.47 -21.74 16.19
C ALA A 12 -9.36 -21.69 17.24
N ASP A 13 -8.11 -21.53 16.78
CA ASP A 13 -6.98 -21.32 17.67
C ASP A 13 -7.12 -19.99 18.40
N VAL A 14 -6.69 -19.97 19.65
CA VAL A 14 -6.80 -18.83 20.56
C VAL A 14 -5.40 -18.35 20.91
N ALA A 15 -5.17 -17.04 20.85
CA ALA A 15 -3.90 -16.43 21.27
C ALA A 15 -4.13 -15.27 22.25
N GLU A 16 -3.15 -15.01 23.11
CA GLU A 16 -3.20 -13.90 24.08
C GLU A 16 -3.25 -12.55 23.35
N ASP A 17 -4.22 -11.71 23.68
CA ASP A 17 -4.34 -10.33 23.21
C ASP A 17 -3.69 -9.35 24.20
N ARG A 18 -3.51 -8.10 23.77
CA ARG A 18 -2.86 -6.98 24.49
C ARG A 18 -3.48 -6.66 25.86
N ASP A 19 -4.72 -7.08 26.10
CA ASP A 19 -5.47 -6.87 27.34
C ASP A 19 -5.60 -8.15 28.20
N GLY A 20 -5.00 -9.26 27.77
CA GLY A 20 -5.07 -10.55 28.45
C GLY A 20 -6.36 -11.34 28.17
N LEU A 21 -7.20 -10.89 27.24
CA LEU A 21 -8.32 -11.68 26.71
C LEU A 21 -7.83 -12.54 25.54
N ALA A 22 -8.38 -13.75 25.46
CA ALA A 22 -8.00 -14.71 24.46
C ALA A 22 -8.97 -14.54 23.27
N LEU A 23 -8.50 -13.98 22.16
CA LEU A 23 -9.32 -13.76 20.95
C LEU A 23 -9.10 -14.89 19.95
N ASP A 24 -10.16 -15.23 19.20
CA ASP A 24 -10.07 -16.15 18.07
C ASP A 24 -9.12 -15.60 17.01
N VAL A 25 -8.22 -16.45 16.52
CA VAL A 25 -7.31 -16.13 15.42
C VAL A 25 -7.98 -16.48 14.09
N LEU A 26 -8.00 -15.51 13.17
CA LEU A 26 -8.53 -15.69 11.82
C LEU A 26 -7.41 -15.55 10.78
N HIS A 27 -7.11 -16.64 10.08
CA HIS A 27 -6.21 -16.66 8.93
C HIS A 27 -6.96 -16.32 7.64
N LEU A 28 -6.59 -15.23 6.97
CA LEU A 28 -7.18 -14.91 5.67
C LEU A 28 -6.21 -14.18 4.73
N PRO A 29 -6.33 -14.40 3.40
CA PRO A 29 -5.57 -13.65 2.42
C PRO A 29 -6.20 -12.29 2.11
N LEU A 30 -5.40 -11.23 2.10
CA LEU A 30 -5.76 -9.90 1.60
C LEU A 30 -5.30 -9.73 0.15
N GLY A 31 -6.22 -9.41 -0.75
CA GLY A 31 -5.93 -9.28 -2.18
C GLY A 31 -6.07 -10.60 -2.94
N PRO A 32 -5.66 -10.66 -4.22
CA PRO A 32 -5.12 -9.56 -5.02
C PRO A 32 -6.21 -8.66 -5.62
N VAL A 33 -7.49 -9.02 -5.46
CA VAL A 33 -8.64 -8.37 -6.11
C VAL A 33 -9.37 -7.37 -5.23
N LEU A 34 -8.77 -6.95 -4.11
CA LEU A 34 -9.35 -5.92 -3.25
C LEU A 34 -9.43 -4.57 -4.00
N PRO A 35 -10.48 -3.77 -3.82
CA PRO A 35 -10.57 -2.44 -4.40
C PRO A 35 -9.37 -1.58 -3.99
N ASP A 36 -8.77 -0.88 -4.95
CA ASP A 36 -7.63 0.01 -4.72
C ASP A 36 -6.44 -0.70 -4.04
N TRP A 37 -6.20 -1.95 -4.44
CA TRP A 37 -5.10 -2.79 -3.96
C TRP A 37 -4.01 -2.95 -5.03
N PRO A 38 -2.72 -3.09 -4.67
CA PRO A 38 -1.67 -3.37 -5.63
C PRO A 38 -1.94 -4.67 -6.40
N ALA A 39 -1.85 -4.61 -7.73
CA ALA A 39 -2.08 -5.78 -8.58
C ALA A 39 -1.10 -6.90 -8.23
N GLY A 40 -1.62 -8.13 -8.12
CA GLY A 40 -0.83 -9.33 -7.81
C GLY A 40 -0.40 -9.46 -6.35
N LEU A 41 -0.47 -8.41 -5.52
CA LEU A 41 -0.10 -8.51 -4.12
C LEU A 41 -1.13 -9.34 -3.34
N VAL A 42 -0.65 -10.34 -2.62
CA VAL A 42 -1.40 -11.05 -1.59
C VAL A 42 -0.68 -10.85 -0.26
N VAL A 43 -1.41 -10.51 0.79
CA VAL A 43 -0.89 -10.49 2.15
C VAL A 43 -1.68 -11.50 2.96
N ASP A 44 -1.06 -12.63 3.28
CA ASP A 44 -1.64 -13.63 4.16
C ASP A 44 -1.53 -13.10 5.60
N VAL A 45 -2.66 -12.90 6.28
CA VAL A 45 -2.69 -12.28 7.61
C VAL A 45 -3.28 -13.21 8.65
N GLU A 46 -2.80 -13.06 9.89
CA GLU A 46 -3.47 -13.52 11.11
C GLU A 46 -4.15 -12.31 11.75
N LEU A 47 -5.47 -12.39 11.93
CA LEU A 47 -6.27 -11.36 12.57
C LEU A 47 -6.74 -11.80 13.95
N GLN A 48 -6.66 -10.90 14.91
CA GLN A 48 -7.30 -10.98 16.21
C GLN A 48 -8.26 -9.79 16.33
N GLY A 49 -9.56 -10.05 16.18
CA GLY A 49 -10.52 -8.97 15.98
C GLY A 49 -10.27 -8.23 14.67
N ASP A 50 -9.92 -6.94 14.74
CA ASP A 50 -9.55 -6.12 13.60
C ASP A 50 -8.03 -5.86 13.48
N VAL A 51 -7.23 -6.34 14.44
CA VAL A 51 -5.79 -6.14 14.48
C VAL A 51 -5.07 -7.29 13.79
N ILE A 52 -4.08 -6.95 12.97
CA ILE A 52 -3.17 -7.91 12.33
C ILE A 52 -2.07 -8.29 13.31
N SER A 53 -2.02 -9.52 13.78
CA SER A 53 -0.94 -10.02 14.64
C SER A 53 0.30 -10.43 13.84
N SER A 54 0.08 -11.00 12.64
CA SER A 54 1.12 -11.46 11.72
C SER A 54 0.69 -11.22 10.27
N ALA A 55 1.67 -10.94 9.39
CA ALA A 55 1.44 -10.71 7.97
C ALA A 55 2.59 -11.26 7.12
N GLU A 56 2.28 -11.98 6.05
CA GLU A 56 3.24 -12.44 5.05
C GLU A 56 2.83 -11.94 3.66
N ALA A 57 3.67 -11.11 3.05
CA ALA A 57 3.41 -10.54 1.74
C ALA A 57 4.06 -11.36 0.62
N ARG A 58 3.27 -11.72 -0.39
CA ARG A 58 3.71 -12.42 -1.60
C ARG A 58 3.06 -11.84 -2.85
N VAL A 59 3.62 -12.14 -4.01
CA VAL A 59 3.04 -11.78 -5.30
C VAL A 59 2.52 -13.04 -5.98
N LEU A 60 1.24 -13.04 -6.34
CA LEU A 60 0.60 -14.14 -7.05
C LEU A 60 1.23 -14.27 -8.45
N ASP A 61 1.53 -15.51 -8.84
CA ASP A 61 2.10 -15.87 -10.14
C ASP A 61 3.37 -15.07 -10.51
N ALA A 62 4.21 -14.75 -9.52
CA ALA A 62 5.39 -13.91 -9.70
C ALA A 62 6.34 -14.40 -10.82
N ALA A 63 6.41 -15.71 -11.05
CA ALA A 63 7.22 -16.32 -12.12
C ALA A 63 6.68 -16.03 -13.53
N GLU A 64 5.39 -15.74 -13.66
CA GLU A 64 4.71 -15.45 -14.93
C GLU A 64 4.60 -13.95 -15.20
N LEU A 65 4.85 -13.12 -14.18
CA LEU A 65 4.82 -11.68 -14.31
C LEU A 65 5.92 -11.20 -15.26
N ARG A 66 5.51 -10.37 -16.21
CA ARG A 66 6.45 -9.61 -17.02
C ARG A 66 6.77 -8.32 -16.27
N PRO A 67 8.06 -7.95 -16.15
CA PRO A 67 8.41 -6.68 -15.54
C PRO A 67 7.72 -5.55 -16.30
N SER A 68 7.08 -4.66 -15.55
CA SER A 68 6.52 -3.43 -16.10
C SER A 68 7.66 -2.59 -16.69
N GLY A 69 7.44 -1.99 -17.86
CA GLY A 69 8.37 -0.99 -18.38
C GLY A 69 8.52 0.21 -17.43
N PRO A 70 9.56 1.03 -17.58
CA PRO A 70 9.78 2.19 -16.70
C PRO A 70 8.55 3.11 -16.73
N VAL A 71 8.02 3.44 -15.56
CA VAL A 71 6.89 4.35 -15.38
C VAL A 71 7.42 5.67 -14.84
N ALA A 72 7.05 6.78 -15.48
CA ALA A 72 7.44 8.11 -15.00
C ALA A 72 7.01 8.31 -13.53
N ALA A 73 7.91 8.84 -12.70
CA ALA A 73 7.67 8.98 -11.26
C ALA A 73 6.37 9.74 -10.92
N ALA A 74 5.97 10.74 -11.70
CA ALA A 74 4.72 11.45 -11.49
C ALA A 74 3.47 10.60 -11.76
N VAL A 75 3.52 9.70 -12.75
CA VAL A 75 2.42 8.75 -13.01
C VAL A 75 2.25 7.84 -11.80
N ARG A 76 3.35 7.32 -11.26
CA ARG A 76 3.35 6.49 -10.04
C ARG A 76 2.84 7.26 -8.83
N ASP A 77 3.37 8.46 -8.57
CA ASP A 77 2.95 9.28 -7.43
C ASP A 77 1.45 9.65 -7.50
N LEU A 78 0.92 9.92 -8.70
CA LEU A 78 -0.52 10.14 -8.91
C LEU A 78 -1.36 8.87 -8.68
N ASP A 79 -0.85 7.69 -9.04
CA ASP A 79 -1.52 6.42 -8.77
C ASP A 79 -1.61 6.13 -7.26
N VAL A 80 -0.52 6.37 -6.53
CA VAL A 80 -0.46 6.27 -5.07
C VAL A 80 -1.45 7.23 -4.41
N VAL A 81 -1.45 8.50 -4.82
CA VAL A 81 -2.41 9.50 -4.31
C VAL A 81 -3.85 9.07 -4.60
N ALA A 82 -4.14 8.59 -5.81
CA ALA A 82 -5.49 8.10 -6.16
C ALA A 82 -5.93 6.96 -5.25
N ARG A 83 -5.03 6.00 -4.99
CA ARG A 83 -5.28 4.83 -4.15
C ARG A 83 -5.54 5.20 -2.69
N VAL A 84 -4.68 6.03 -2.09
CA VAL A 84 -4.84 6.53 -0.72
C VAL A 84 -6.17 7.27 -0.57
N LEU A 85 -6.51 8.15 -1.52
CA LEU A 85 -7.77 8.89 -1.49
C LEU A 85 -8.98 7.96 -1.63
N ALA A 86 -8.91 6.93 -2.48
CA ALA A 86 -10.02 5.99 -2.64
C ALA A 86 -10.24 5.15 -1.38
N VAL A 87 -9.17 4.60 -0.78
CA VAL A 87 -9.23 3.84 0.47
C VAL A 87 -9.70 4.72 1.64
N ALA A 88 -9.32 6.00 1.66
CA ALA A 88 -9.80 6.98 2.65
C ALA A 88 -11.25 7.44 2.43
N GLY A 89 -11.98 6.86 1.46
CA GLY A 89 -13.38 7.20 1.19
C GLY A 89 -13.58 8.51 0.43
N TRP A 90 -12.58 8.96 -0.36
CA TRP A 90 -12.61 10.17 -1.17
C TRP A 90 -12.66 9.85 -2.69
N PRO A 91 -13.74 9.23 -3.21
CA PRO A 91 -13.79 8.71 -4.57
C PRO A 91 -13.72 9.78 -5.66
N GLY A 92 -14.30 10.97 -5.44
CA GLY A 92 -14.23 12.07 -6.40
C GLY A 92 -12.81 12.61 -6.59
N PRO A 93 -12.11 13.01 -5.51
CA PRO A 93 -10.69 13.36 -5.56
C PRO A 93 -9.79 12.25 -6.10
N ALA A 94 -10.06 10.99 -5.76
CA ALA A 94 -9.35 9.84 -6.33
C ALA A 94 -9.54 9.75 -7.86
N ALA A 95 -10.76 9.90 -8.37
CA ALA A 95 -11.03 9.91 -9.81
C ALA A 95 -10.28 11.04 -10.53
N ARG A 96 -10.21 12.24 -9.95
CA ARG A 96 -9.41 13.35 -10.50
C ARG A 96 -7.91 13.04 -10.52
N ALA A 97 -7.39 12.35 -9.50
CA ALA A 97 -6.00 11.91 -9.49
C ALA A 97 -5.71 10.88 -10.61
N ARG A 98 -6.64 9.94 -10.86
CA ARG A 98 -6.53 8.98 -11.97
C ARG A 98 -6.57 9.64 -13.34
N ASP A 99 -7.46 10.61 -13.54
CA ASP A 99 -7.52 11.40 -14.77
C ASP A 99 -6.20 12.17 -15.00
N LEU A 100 -5.65 12.82 -13.98
CA LEU A 100 -4.32 13.45 -14.05
C LEU A 100 -3.19 12.44 -14.35
N ARG A 101 -3.25 11.23 -13.77
CA ARG A 101 -2.30 10.14 -14.04
C ARG A 101 -2.34 9.74 -15.52
N ASP A 102 -3.53 9.59 -16.07
CA ASP A 102 -3.73 9.16 -17.46
C ASP A 102 -3.24 10.22 -18.44
N ARG A 103 -3.50 11.50 -18.16
CA ARG A 103 -2.92 12.63 -18.91
C ARG A 103 -1.40 12.69 -18.81
N ALA A 104 -0.84 12.52 -17.61
CA ALA A 104 0.61 12.48 -17.42
C ALA A 104 1.25 11.33 -18.21
N ARG A 105 0.58 10.18 -18.30
CA ARG A 105 1.00 9.05 -19.13
C ARG A 105 0.93 9.35 -20.63
N ALA A 106 -0.05 10.14 -21.06
CA ALA A 106 -0.20 10.61 -22.44
C ALA A 106 0.71 11.80 -22.80
N GLY A 107 1.41 12.39 -21.82
CA GLY A 107 2.22 13.60 -22.03
C GLY A 107 1.38 14.89 -22.16
N GLU A 108 0.16 14.87 -21.64
CA GLU A 108 -0.78 16.00 -21.69
C GLU A 108 -0.61 16.97 -20.51
N PRO A 109 -1.09 18.23 -20.64
CA PRO A 109 -1.07 19.20 -19.55
C PRO A 109 -1.82 18.74 -18.29
N ALA A 110 -1.24 19.05 -17.11
CA ALA A 110 -1.79 18.70 -15.81
C ALA A 110 -2.92 19.65 -15.34
N ASP A 111 -3.86 19.99 -16.23
CA ASP A 111 -4.96 20.92 -15.93
C ASP A 111 -5.78 20.44 -14.73
N GLY A 112 -5.93 21.30 -13.73
CA GLY A 112 -6.65 20.99 -12.48
C GLY A 112 -5.78 20.44 -11.35
N LEU A 113 -4.48 20.17 -11.59
CA LEU A 113 -3.56 19.67 -10.57
C LEU A 113 -3.53 20.55 -9.32
N SER A 114 -3.29 21.85 -9.46
CA SER A 114 -3.23 22.79 -8.33
C SER A 114 -4.54 22.85 -7.54
N GLY A 115 -5.68 22.62 -8.21
CA GLY A 115 -7.00 22.51 -7.58
C GLY A 115 -7.11 21.26 -6.71
N LEU A 116 -6.66 20.11 -7.22
CA LEU A 116 -6.63 18.85 -6.48
C LEU A 116 -5.67 18.93 -5.28
N LEU A 117 -4.43 19.38 -5.46
CA LEU A 117 -3.45 19.49 -4.38
C LEU A 117 -3.97 20.37 -3.23
N ARG A 118 -4.58 21.51 -3.58
CA ARG A 118 -5.18 22.42 -2.59
C ARG A 118 -6.36 21.79 -1.86
N LEU A 119 -7.21 21.05 -2.57
CA LEU A 119 -8.36 20.37 -1.97
C LEU A 119 -7.90 19.34 -0.92
N VAL A 120 -6.92 18.51 -1.27
CA VAL A 120 -6.36 17.49 -0.37
C VAL A 120 -5.71 18.14 0.85
N ARG A 121 -4.80 19.11 0.63
CA ARG A 121 -4.08 19.81 1.72
C ARG A 121 -4.98 20.59 2.68
N ARG A 122 -6.14 21.09 2.21
CA ARG A 122 -7.10 21.83 3.05
C ARG A 122 -8.00 20.94 3.89
N SER A 123 -8.05 19.64 3.63
CA SER A 123 -8.91 18.72 4.37
C SER A 123 -8.34 18.37 5.74
N ARG A 124 -8.89 18.99 6.79
CA ARG A 124 -8.49 18.68 8.17
C ARG A 124 -8.92 17.27 8.58
N VAL A 125 -10.10 16.83 8.17
CA VAL A 125 -10.63 15.49 8.51
C VAL A 125 -9.75 14.40 7.92
N LEU A 126 -9.43 14.49 6.62
CA LEU A 126 -8.52 13.53 5.96
C LEU A 126 -7.19 13.48 6.70
N ARG A 127 -6.59 14.66 6.96
CA ARG A 127 -5.31 14.73 7.65
C ARG A 127 -5.36 14.15 9.07
N LEU A 128 -6.44 14.36 9.81
CA LEU A 128 -6.60 13.79 11.16
C LEU A 128 -6.73 12.26 11.11
N MET A 129 -7.45 11.71 10.13
CA MET A 129 -7.60 10.27 9.96
C MET A 129 -6.27 9.60 9.62
N LEU A 130 -5.49 10.20 8.71
CA LEU A 130 -4.25 9.58 8.22
C LEU A 130 -3.06 9.70 9.20
N ARG A 131 -3.08 10.67 10.13
CA ARG A 131 -1.99 10.88 11.11
C ARG A 131 -1.81 9.77 12.15
N ARG A 132 -2.80 8.91 12.33
CA ARG A 132 -2.78 7.83 13.34
C ARG A 132 -2.44 6.47 12.74
N VAL A 133 -2.15 6.44 11.45
CA VAL A 133 -1.81 5.22 10.71
C VAL A 133 -0.31 5.27 10.44
N GLU A 134 0.46 4.64 11.32
CA GLU A 134 1.93 4.68 11.31
C GLU A 134 2.54 3.41 10.71
N SER A 135 3.63 3.55 9.97
CA SER A 135 4.31 2.44 9.29
C SER A 135 5.40 1.76 10.14
N GLY A 136 5.39 1.94 11.47
CA GLY A 136 6.40 1.37 12.39
C GLY A 136 7.76 2.09 12.41
N ASP A 137 8.05 2.95 11.43
CA ASP A 137 9.23 3.84 11.36
C ASP A 137 8.95 5.25 11.92
N GLY A 138 7.79 5.44 12.55
CA GLY A 138 7.32 6.73 13.05
C GLY A 138 6.78 7.68 11.97
N VAL A 139 6.70 7.23 10.71
CA VAL A 139 6.08 8.00 9.61
C VAL A 139 4.62 7.58 9.47
N ASP A 140 3.74 8.57 9.51
CA ASP A 140 2.30 8.37 9.30
C ASP A 140 1.87 8.50 7.83
N VAL A 141 0.70 7.96 7.49
CA VAL A 141 0.17 8.02 6.12
C VAL A 141 -0.08 9.47 5.64
N ALA A 142 -0.36 10.41 6.54
CA ALA A 142 -0.54 11.82 6.16
C ALA A 142 0.79 12.44 5.68
N GLU A 143 1.90 12.09 6.34
CA GLU A 143 3.24 12.51 5.94
C GLU A 143 3.67 11.86 4.62
N LEU A 144 3.45 10.55 4.46
CA LEU A 144 3.69 9.86 3.18
C LEU A 144 2.91 10.52 2.04
N LEU A 145 1.63 10.81 2.28
CA LEU A 145 0.78 11.49 1.29
C LEU A 145 1.33 12.87 0.93
N GLU A 146 1.70 13.71 1.91
CA GLU A 146 2.25 15.04 1.64
C GLU A 146 3.57 14.97 0.85
N ARG A 147 4.45 14.01 1.17
CA ARG A 147 5.69 13.77 0.40
C ARG A 147 5.36 13.47 -1.07
N ARG A 148 4.34 12.66 -1.36
CA ARG A 148 3.87 12.39 -2.73
C ARG A 148 3.29 13.63 -3.41
N LEU A 149 2.45 14.41 -2.72
CA LEU A 149 1.90 15.66 -3.25
C LEU A 149 3.00 16.67 -3.63
N ALA A 150 4.01 16.83 -2.78
CA ALA A 150 5.16 17.70 -3.04
C ALA A 150 5.99 17.24 -4.25
N ARG A 151 6.14 15.92 -4.44
CA ARG A 151 6.84 15.35 -5.61
C ARG A 151 6.08 15.61 -6.91
N ILE A 152 4.76 15.43 -6.91
CA ILE A 152 3.92 15.73 -8.09
C ILE A 152 4.03 17.21 -8.46
N GLU A 153 3.95 18.10 -7.47
CA GLU A 153 4.09 19.54 -7.66
C GLU A 153 5.46 19.92 -8.24
N ALA A 154 6.52 19.24 -7.79
CA ALA A 154 7.85 19.45 -8.32
C ALA A 154 8.03 18.94 -9.76
N HIS A 155 7.46 17.78 -10.09
CA HIS A 155 7.50 17.26 -11.44
C HIS A 155 6.73 18.17 -12.41
N ALA A 156 5.57 18.68 -12.00
CA ALA A 156 4.81 19.66 -12.78
C ALA A 156 5.58 20.98 -12.99
N ALA A 157 6.50 21.33 -12.08
CA ALA A 157 7.41 22.46 -12.22
C ALA A 157 8.70 22.13 -13.01
N GLY A 158 8.79 20.95 -13.64
CA GLY A 158 9.94 20.52 -14.43
C GLY A 158 11.17 20.12 -13.60
N ARG A 159 11.02 19.92 -12.28
CA ARG A 159 12.12 19.46 -11.43
C ARG A 159 12.28 17.96 -11.52
N THR A 160 13.53 17.51 -11.65
CA THR A 160 13.87 16.09 -11.52
C THR A 160 13.97 15.74 -10.05
N ILE A 161 13.18 14.78 -9.61
CA ILE A 161 13.27 14.20 -8.26
C ILE A 161 13.55 12.71 -8.43
N GLY A 162 14.47 12.18 -7.63
CA GLY A 162 14.78 10.75 -7.62
C GLY A 162 13.54 9.90 -7.36
N GLU A 163 13.58 8.62 -7.75
CA GLU A 163 12.49 7.72 -7.44
C GLU A 163 12.38 7.51 -5.92
N PRO A 164 11.15 7.41 -5.39
CA PRO A 164 10.97 7.10 -3.98
C PRO A 164 11.30 5.63 -3.75
N GLU A 165 11.96 5.35 -2.64
CA GLU A 165 12.19 3.98 -2.20
C GLU A 165 10.84 3.29 -1.94
N ARG A 166 10.67 2.11 -2.53
CA ARG A 166 9.50 1.26 -2.36
C ARG A 166 9.91 0.09 -1.47
N PRO A 167 9.17 -0.21 -0.39
CA PRO A 167 9.54 -1.31 0.47
C PRO A 167 9.43 -2.63 -0.28
N VAL A 168 10.42 -3.50 -0.08
CA VAL A 168 10.34 -4.89 -0.53
C VAL A 168 9.27 -5.63 0.27
N LEU A 169 8.74 -6.73 -0.27
CA LEU A 169 7.64 -7.46 0.37
C LEU A 169 7.95 -7.91 1.80
N ALA A 170 9.19 -8.30 2.08
CA ALA A 170 9.61 -8.70 3.43
C ALA A 170 9.52 -7.55 4.46
N GLU A 171 9.73 -6.30 4.03
CA GLU A 171 9.58 -5.13 4.91
C GLU A 171 8.11 -4.79 5.14
N LEU A 172 7.24 -5.07 4.15
CA LEU A 172 5.81 -4.81 4.27
C LEU A 172 5.20 -5.60 5.43
N SER A 173 5.58 -6.87 5.57
CA SER A 173 5.14 -7.75 6.67
C SER A 173 5.32 -7.11 8.05
N GLY A 174 6.52 -6.62 8.35
CA GLY A 174 6.82 -5.97 9.63
C GLY A 174 6.07 -4.65 9.84
N ARG A 175 5.70 -3.95 8.76
CA ARG A 175 4.96 -2.69 8.80
C ARG A 175 3.45 -2.88 9.02
N LEU A 176 2.91 -4.08 8.77
CA LEU A 176 1.47 -4.37 8.92
C LEU A 176 1.12 -5.03 10.26
N ALA A 177 2.08 -5.66 10.92
CA ALA A 177 1.89 -6.22 12.25
C ALA A 177 1.52 -5.10 13.26
N GLY A 178 0.46 -5.34 14.03
CA GLY A 178 -0.14 -4.38 14.98
C GLY A 178 -1.08 -3.36 14.35
N ALA A 179 -1.23 -3.33 13.02
CA ALA A 179 -2.16 -2.43 12.36
C ALA A 179 -3.59 -3.01 12.34
N GLU A 180 -4.59 -2.14 12.53
CA GLU A 180 -5.98 -2.49 12.22
C GLU A 180 -6.14 -2.76 10.71
N PHE A 181 -7.10 -3.59 10.32
CA PHE A 181 -7.38 -3.95 8.93
C PHE A 181 -7.49 -2.73 7.99
N THR A 182 -8.22 -1.69 8.41
CA THR A 182 -8.38 -0.47 7.59
C THR A 182 -7.08 0.33 7.51
N ALA A 183 -6.33 0.38 8.62
CA ALA A 183 -5.02 1.03 8.69
C ALA A 183 -4.01 0.32 7.75
N ALA A 184 -3.99 -1.01 7.74
CA ALA A 184 -3.17 -1.81 6.84
C ALA A 184 -3.46 -1.50 5.36
N ARG A 185 -4.73 -1.37 4.97
CA ARG A 185 -5.09 -0.97 3.59
C ARG A 185 -4.55 0.42 3.24
N LEU A 186 -4.59 1.37 4.16
CA LEU A 186 -4.02 2.71 3.96
C LEU A 186 -2.49 2.67 3.88
N LEU A 187 -1.83 1.86 4.71
CA LEU A 187 -0.38 1.67 4.67
C LEU A 187 0.06 1.07 3.33
N VAL A 188 -0.56 -0.04 2.89
CA VAL A 188 -0.29 -0.66 1.60
C VAL A 188 -0.48 0.35 0.45
N ALA A 189 -1.56 1.14 0.50
CA ALA A 189 -1.84 2.15 -0.51
C ALA A 189 -0.78 3.28 -0.55
N ALA A 190 -0.29 3.73 0.61
CA ALA A 190 0.64 4.84 0.72
C ALA A 190 2.11 4.44 0.48
N LEU A 191 2.48 3.23 0.91
CA LEU A 191 3.83 2.69 0.78
C LEU A 191 4.17 2.27 -0.66
N ASP A 192 3.16 1.85 -1.45
CA ASP A 192 3.35 1.36 -2.82
C ASP A 192 4.43 0.25 -2.91
N PRO A 193 4.22 -0.90 -2.24
CA PRO A 193 5.24 -1.95 -2.14
C PRO A 193 5.73 -2.41 -3.51
N ASP A 194 7.00 -2.81 -3.57
CA ASP A 194 7.63 -3.23 -4.83
C ASP A 194 7.20 -4.63 -5.26
N VAL A 195 6.05 -4.70 -5.95
CA VAL A 195 5.54 -5.92 -6.57
C VAL A 195 6.29 -6.29 -7.87
N ASP A 196 6.91 -5.31 -8.54
CA ASP A 196 7.64 -5.54 -9.80
C ASP A 196 9.00 -6.21 -9.53
N GLY A 197 9.62 -5.88 -8.39
CA GLY A 197 10.85 -6.52 -7.93
C GLY A 197 10.69 -8.05 -7.81
N ALA A 198 9.52 -8.55 -7.41
CA ALA A 198 9.24 -9.99 -7.31
C ALA A 198 9.19 -10.70 -8.68
N ALA A 199 8.86 -9.97 -9.75
CA ALA A 199 8.87 -10.47 -11.12
C ALA A 199 10.27 -10.51 -11.75
N THR A 200 11.26 -9.85 -11.13
CA THR A 200 12.63 -9.84 -11.62
C THR A 200 13.36 -11.09 -11.13
N PRO A 201 13.75 -12.04 -12.01
CA PRO A 201 14.49 -13.23 -11.58
C PRO A 201 15.81 -12.80 -10.90
N ALA A 202 16.14 -13.47 -9.79
CA ALA A 202 17.25 -13.13 -8.90
C ALA A 202 18.60 -12.85 -9.61
N GLY A 203 18.83 -13.43 -10.79
CA GLY A 203 20.05 -13.25 -11.58
C GLY A 203 20.20 -11.94 -12.36
N LEU A 204 19.21 -11.02 -12.34
CA LEU A 204 19.34 -9.69 -12.97
C LEU A 204 19.63 -8.56 -11.97
N ARG A 205 19.47 -8.80 -10.67
CA ARG A 205 19.71 -7.78 -9.63
C ARG A 205 21.21 -7.50 -9.40
N ASP A 206 22.08 -8.44 -9.79
CA ASP A 206 23.54 -8.38 -9.59
C ASP A 206 24.33 -7.89 -10.81
N ARG A 207 23.68 -7.50 -11.92
CA ARG A 207 24.41 -6.90 -13.06
C ARG A 207 24.51 -5.39 -12.89
N GLU A 208 25.65 -4.93 -12.36
CA GLU A 208 26.07 -3.55 -12.54
C GLU A 208 26.07 -3.17 -14.04
N PRO A 209 25.69 -1.92 -14.39
CA PRO A 209 25.73 -1.44 -15.76
C PRO A 209 27.18 -1.19 -16.19
N GLY A 210 27.93 -2.26 -16.50
CA GLY A 210 29.37 -2.14 -16.69
C GLY A 210 30.10 -3.22 -17.50
N GLU A 211 29.49 -4.36 -17.85
CA GLU A 211 30.20 -5.38 -18.64
C GLU A 211 29.39 -5.78 -19.88
N ARG A 212 29.90 -5.34 -21.04
CA ARG A 212 29.64 -5.92 -22.35
C ARG A 212 30.80 -6.82 -22.72
#